data_AF-A0A7V9LIN4-F1
#
_entry.id   AF-A0A7V9LIN4-F1
#
_cell.length_a   1.000
_cell.length_b   1.000
_cell.length_c   1.000
_cell.angle_alpha   90.00
_cell.angle_beta   90.00
_cell.angle_gamma   90.00
#
_symmetry.space_group_name_H-M   'P 1'
#
loop_
_entity.id
_entity.type
_entity.pdbx_description
1 polymer ?
#
loop_
_entity_poly.entity_id
_entity_poly.type
_entity_poly.pdbx_seq_one_letter_code
_entity_poly.pdbx_strand_id
1 'polypeptide(L)'
;LQTPGIGLLEFPQADAYGRRFEFLTSVTMPRGTVDLAQDVPSTNVPLVAATASMVTTDRLHPALVQLFVQAAQRIHGESSWFGPGGEFPNGKPGEFPLAKEAARYYRDGPPVLQRYLPFWLANLIDRMWVVLASIIVILIPLSRIVPPLYAFRIRSRVFRWYRQLREIEEASNKPDAKPAELLPRLDQLEHRVEQVSVPLSYADQLYALRSYIDLVRKRLQGDPVILNVVGASSGDKPPVLSQQV
;
A
#
# COMPACT_ATOMS: atom_id res chain seq x y z
N LEU A 1 -50.71 -19.04 -9.64
CA LEU A 1 -51.00 -19.79 -10.89
C LEU A 1 -51.07 -21.30 -10.71
N GLN A 2 -50.58 -21.84 -9.59
CA GLN A 2 -50.77 -23.25 -9.22
C GLN A 2 -52.01 -23.48 -8.34
N THR A 3 -52.59 -22.42 -7.79
CA THR A 3 -53.84 -22.47 -7.04
C THR A 3 -55.03 -22.60 -8.00
N PRO A 4 -55.87 -23.64 -7.86
CA PRO A 4 -57.04 -23.82 -8.71
C PRO A 4 -57.95 -22.60 -8.69
N GLY A 5 -58.45 -22.20 -9.87
CA GLY A 5 -59.34 -21.04 -10.02
C GLY A 5 -58.67 -19.67 -10.03
N ILE A 6 -57.34 -19.58 -9.90
CA ILE A 6 -56.59 -18.32 -9.97
C ILE A 6 -55.81 -18.21 -11.29
N GLY A 7 -56.22 -17.27 -12.13
CA GLY A 7 -55.57 -16.95 -13.42
C GLY A 7 -54.84 -15.61 -13.42
N LEU A 8 -54.06 -15.37 -14.49
CA LEU A 8 -53.53 -14.04 -14.79
C LEU A 8 -54.62 -13.19 -15.42
N LEU A 9 -54.68 -11.91 -15.03
CA LEU A 9 -55.45 -10.90 -15.74
C LEU A 9 -54.58 -10.34 -16.88
N GLU A 10 -55.06 -10.48 -18.11
CA GLU A 10 -54.40 -9.91 -19.28
C GLU A 10 -54.58 -8.38 -19.31
N PHE A 11 -53.51 -7.66 -19.66
CA PHE A 11 -53.52 -6.21 -19.90
C PHE A 11 -53.22 -5.91 -21.38
N PRO A 12 -54.23 -5.91 -22.28
CA PRO A 12 -54.01 -5.71 -23.71
C PRO A 12 -53.37 -4.36 -24.06
N GLN A 13 -53.53 -3.37 -23.20
CA GLN A 13 -53.00 -2.01 -23.38
C GLN A 13 -51.72 -1.76 -22.58
N ALA A 14 -51.00 -2.82 -22.17
CA ALA A 14 -49.82 -2.71 -21.30
C ALA A 14 -48.78 -1.69 -21.82
N ASP A 15 -48.51 -1.69 -23.13
CA ASP A 15 -47.61 -0.73 -23.77
C ASP A 15 -48.08 0.73 -23.66
N ALA A 16 -49.40 0.95 -23.76
CA ALA A 16 -49.98 2.28 -23.61
C ALA A 16 -49.87 2.78 -22.16
N TYR A 17 -50.08 1.89 -21.18
CA TYR A 17 -49.86 2.22 -19.77
C TYR A 17 -48.40 2.57 -19.48
N GLY A 18 -47.44 1.77 -19.95
CA GLY A 18 -46.02 2.05 -19.72
C GLY A 18 -45.50 3.32 -20.39
N ARG A 19 -46.12 3.76 -21.50
CA ARG A 19 -45.79 5.04 -22.14
C ARG A 19 -46.44 6.24 -21.47
N ARG A 20 -47.61 6.05 -20.85
CA ARG A 20 -48.38 7.12 -20.20
C ARG A 20 -47.93 7.37 -18.76
N PHE A 21 -47.49 6.32 -18.07
CA PHE A 21 -47.10 6.36 -16.67
C PHE A 21 -45.67 5.84 -16.53
N GLU A 22 -44.72 6.72 -16.21
CA GLU A 22 -43.28 6.40 -16.18
C GLU A 22 -42.90 5.37 -15.11
N PHE A 23 -43.68 5.24 -14.04
CA PHE A 23 -43.52 4.19 -13.02
C PHE A 23 -44.04 2.81 -13.47
N LEU A 24 -44.69 2.70 -14.63
CA LEU A 24 -45.20 1.43 -15.15
C LEU A 24 -44.35 0.97 -16.33
N THR A 25 -44.08 -0.32 -16.37
CA THR A 25 -43.41 -0.98 -17.49
C THR A 25 -44.31 -2.08 -18.04
N SER A 26 -44.42 -2.14 -19.36
CA SER A 26 -45.06 -3.26 -20.05
C SER A 26 -44.15 -4.48 -19.98
N VAL A 27 -44.67 -5.60 -19.48
CA VAL A 27 -43.95 -6.87 -19.41
C VAL A 27 -44.82 -7.96 -20.00
N THR A 28 -44.22 -8.92 -20.70
CA THR A 28 -44.94 -10.07 -21.24
C THR A 28 -44.49 -11.30 -20.50
N MET A 29 -45.41 -12.07 -19.93
CA MET A 29 -45.11 -13.40 -19.40
C MET A 29 -45.15 -14.39 -20.56
N PRO A 30 -44.03 -15.02 -20.95
CA PRO A 30 -44.03 -15.99 -22.03
C PRO A 30 -44.80 -17.26 -21.67
N ARG A 31 -45.36 -17.92 -22.68
CA ARG A 31 -46.00 -19.24 -22.58
C ARG A 31 -45.06 -20.24 -21.89
N GLY A 32 -45.59 -21.04 -20.96
CA GLY A 32 -44.85 -22.10 -20.27
C GLY A 32 -43.84 -21.63 -19.21
N THR A 33 -43.78 -20.33 -18.88
CA THR A 33 -42.80 -19.79 -17.91
C THR A 33 -43.02 -20.29 -16.48
N VAL A 34 -44.25 -20.66 -16.12
CA VAL A 34 -44.60 -21.13 -14.76
C VAL A 34 -44.44 -22.64 -14.65
N ASP A 35 -44.95 -23.36 -15.63
CA ASP A 35 -44.77 -24.81 -15.78
C ASP A 35 -44.70 -25.13 -17.28
N LEU A 36 -43.52 -25.51 -17.76
CA LEU A 36 -43.31 -25.81 -19.17
C LEU A 36 -43.95 -27.14 -19.57
N ALA A 37 -44.05 -28.11 -18.66
CA ALA A 37 -44.62 -29.42 -18.96
C ALA A 37 -46.15 -29.36 -19.06
N GLN A 38 -46.78 -28.55 -18.22
CA GLN A 38 -48.22 -28.29 -18.27
C GLN A 38 -48.60 -27.11 -19.16
N ASP A 39 -47.60 -26.45 -19.77
CA ASP A 39 -47.79 -25.32 -20.66
C ASP A 39 -48.55 -24.16 -20.00
N VAL A 40 -48.10 -23.75 -18.81
CA VAL A 40 -48.70 -22.68 -18.01
C VAL A 40 -47.76 -21.47 -17.99
N PRO A 41 -48.22 -20.26 -18.39
CA PRO A 41 -49.49 -19.99 -19.08
C PRO A 41 -49.48 -20.58 -20.51
N SER A 42 -50.66 -20.87 -21.07
CA SER A 42 -50.80 -21.50 -22.41
C SER A 42 -50.59 -20.53 -23.58
N THR A 43 -50.56 -19.24 -23.28
CA THR A 43 -50.27 -18.16 -24.23
C THR A 43 -49.32 -17.15 -23.58
N ASN A 44 -48.72 -16.30 -24.41
CA ASN A 44 -48.02 -15.12 -23.89
C ASN A 44 -49.06 -14.17 -23.32
N VAL A 45 -48.87 -13.73 -22.08
CA VAL A 45 -49.82 -12.83 -21.39
C VAL A 45 -49.16 -11.46 -21.22
N PRO A 46 -49.67 -10.40 -21.89
CA PRO A 46 -49.23 -9.04 -21.62
C PRO A 46 -49.71 -8.58 -20.24
N LEU A 47 -48.80 -8.00 -19.48
CA LEU A 47 -48.98 -7.57 -18.10
C LEU A 47 -48.36 -6.18 -17.92
N VAL A 48 -48.72 -5.52 -16.82
CA VAL A 48 -48.11 -4.26 -16.40
C VAL A 48 -47.43 -4.48 -15.05
N ALA A 49 -46.19 -3.99 -14.92
CA ALA A 49 -45.42 -4.05 -13.69
C ALA A 49 -45.06 -2.63 -13.22
N ALA A 50 -45.07 -2.42 -11.90
CA ALA A 50 -44.52 -1.21 -11.31
C ALA A 50 -42.99 -1.31 -11.23
N THR A 51 -42.29 -0.26 -11.67
CA THR A 51 -40.84 -0.18 -11.63
C THR A 51 -40.37 0.10 -10.21
N ALA A 52 -39.55 -0.79 -9.65
CA ALA A 52 -38.90 -0.58 -8.37
C ALA A 52 -37.62 0.25 -8.55
N SER A 53 -37.60 1.46 -7.99
CA SER A 53 -36.47 2.37 -8.07
C SER A 53 -35.69 2.44 -6.76
N MET A 54 -34.36 2.32 -6.82
CA MET A 54 -33.48 2.58 -5.69
C MET A 54 -33.04 4.04 -5.69
N VAL A 55 -33.50 4.80 -4.71
CA VAL A 55 -33.28 6.25 -4.62
C VAL A 55 -32.41 6.58 -3.43
N THR A 56 -31.53 7.57 -3.58
CA THR A 56 -30.69 8.12 -2.52
C THR A 56 -30.75 9.64 -2.54
N THR A 57 -30.33 10.27 -1.44
CA THR A 57 -30.11 11.72 -1.37
C THR A 57 -28.73 12.10 -1.92
N ASP A 58 -28.59 13.35 -2.35
CA ASP A 58 -27.35 13.95 -2.86
C ASP A 58 -26.23 14.03 -1.80
N ARG A 59 -26.57 13.80 -0.52
CA ARG A 59 -25.62 13.82 0.59
C ARG A 59 -24.90 12.48 0.77
N LEU A 60 -25.38 11.42 0.12
CA LEU A 60 -24.76 10.10 0.24
C LEU A 60 -23.37 10.11 -0.40
N HIS A 61 -22.39 9.59 0.32
CA HIS A 61 -21.03 9.53 -0.20
C HIS A 61 -21.00 8.69 -1.50
N PRO A 62 -20.42 9.20 -2.60
CA PRO A 62 -20.35 8.52 -3.91
C PRO A 62 -19.86 7.06 -3.87
N ALA A 63 -18.93 6.75 -2.98
CA ALA A 63 -18.43 5.38 -2.81
C ALA A 63 -19.53 4.41 -2.34
N LEU A 64 -20.47 4.86 -1.52
CA LEU A 64 -21.60 4.05 -1.08
C LEU A 64 -22.60 3.85 -2.21
N VAL A 65 -22.86 4.89 -3.02
CA VAL A 65 -23.70 4.77 -4.23
C VAL A 65 -23.17 3.65 -5.12
N GLN A 66 -21.85 3.63 -5.34
CA GLN A 66 -21.22 2.58 -6.13
C GLN A 66 -21.42 1.17 -5.52
N LEU A 67 -21.29 1.03 -4.20
CA LEU A 67 -21.53 -0.25 -3.52
C LEU A 67 -22.99 -0.71 -3.64
N PHE A 68 -23.95 0.22 -3.54
CA PHE A 68 -25.36 -0.08 -3.74
C PHE A 68 -25.65 -0.58 -5.14
N VAL A 69 -25.09 0.07 -6.17
CA VAL A 69 -25.27 -0.36 -7.56
C VAL A 69 -24.65 -1.74 -7.79
N GLN A 70 -23.47 -2.02 -7.24
CA GLN A 70 -22.84 -3.34 -7.30
C GLN A 70 -23.69 -4.42 -6.63
N ALA A 71 -24.20 -4.13 -5.42
CA ALA A 71 -25.06 -5.05 -4.69
C ALA A 71 -26.37 -5.31 -5.44
N ALA A 72 -26.99 -4.26 -5.98
CA ALA A 72 -28.20 -4.36 -6.77
C ALA A 72 -27.97 -5.20 -8.03
N GLN A 73 -26.84 -5.01 -8.74
CA GLN A 73 -26.48 -5.85 -9.89
C GLN A 73 -26.31 -7.32 -9.52
N ARG A 74 -25.71 -7.59 -8.35
CA ARG A 74 -25.50 -8.96 -7.88
C ARG A 74 -26.80 -9.65 -7.47
N ILE A 75 -27.73 -8.93 -6.84
CA ILE A 75 -28.98 -9.48 -6.31
C ILE A 75 -30.06 -9.58 -7.40
N HIS A 76 -30.17 -8.58 -8.28
CA HIS A 76 -31.25 -8.47 -9.26
C HIS A 76 -30.80 -8.74 -10.70
N GLY A 77 -29.51 -9.06 -10.91
CA GLY A 77 -28.95 -9.38 -12.22
C GLY A 77 -29.28 -10.78 -12.76
N GLU A 78 -29.88 -11.64 -11.95
CA GLU A 78 -30.28 -12.98 -12.38
C GLU A 78 -31.51 -12.93 -13.30
N SER A 79 -31.72 -13.97 -14.10
CA SER A 79 -32.91 -14.10 -14.94
C SER A 79 -34.16 -14.21 -14.07
N SER A 80 -35.22 -13.51 -14.46
CA SER A 80 -36.53 -13.59 -13.80
C SER A 80 -37.59 -14.12 -14.77
N TRP A 81 -38.80 -14.38 -14.28
CA TRP A 81 -39.94 -14.76 -15.12
C TRP A 81 -40.33 -13.69 -16.15
N PHE A 82 -39.88 -12.44 -15.96
CA PHE A 82 -40.29 -11.28 -16.75
C PHE A 82 -39.17 -10.72 -17.62
N GLY A 83 -37.96 -11.28 -17.57
CA GLY A 83 -36.85 -10.79 -18.37
C GLY A 83 -35.57 -11.62 -18.23
N PRO A 84 -34.72 -11.60 -19.26
CA PRO A 84 -33.43 -12.27 -19.25
C PRO A 84 -32.50 -11.70 -18.16
N GLY A 85 -31.54 -12.52 -17.73
CA GLY A 85 -30.51 -12.08 -16.78
C GLY A 85 -29.70 -10.91 -17.34
N GLY A 86 -29.34 -9.98 -16.46
CA GLY A 86 -28.57 -8.78 -16.79
C GLY A 86 -29.40 -7.59 -17.28
N GLU A 87 -30.72 -7.71 -17.42
CA GLU A 87 -31.59 -6.58 -17.79
C GLU A 87 -31.83 -5.60 -16.62
N PHE A 88 -31.82 -6.11 -15.40
CA PHE A 88 -32.01 -5.32 -14.18
C PHE A 88 -30.83 -5.50 -13.24
N PRO A 89 -30.52 -4.51 -12.40
CA PRO A 89 -30.96 -3.12 -12.47
C PRO A 89 -30.37 -2.40 -13.71
N ASN A 90 -31.09 -1.40 -14.24
CA ASN A 90 -30.62 -0.61 -15.39
C ASN A 90 -30.76 0.90 -15.13
N GLY A 91 -30.03 1.69 -15.93
CA GLY A 91 -30.06 3.16 -15.87
C GLY A 91 -30.98 3.79 -16.92
N LYS A 92 -32.08 3.12 -17.31
CA LYS A 92 -33.05 3.72 -18.24
C LYS A 92 -33.66 4.99 -17.60
N PRO A 93 -34.00 6.02 -18.40
CA PRO A 93 -34.67 7.20 -17.88
C PRO A 93 -35.97 6.80 -17.16
N GLY A 94 -36.19 7.40 -15.99
CA GLY A 94 -37.40 7.22 -15.20
C GLY A 94 -37.69 8.49 -14.41
N GLU A 95 -38.48 8.37 -13.35
CA GLU A 95 -38.97 9.51 -12.56
C GLU A 95 -37.86 10.33 -11.88
N PHE A 96 -36.71 9.71 -11.63
CA PHE A 96 -35.59 10.32 -10.91
C PHE A 96 -34.33 10.42 -11.78
N PRO A 97 -33.54 11.50 -11.62
CA PRO A 97 -32.26 11.61 -12.32
C PRO A 97 -31.29 10.53 -11.88
N LEU A 98 -30.54 9.98 -12.84
CA LEU A 98 -29.56 8.93 -12.56
C LEU A 98 -28.32 9.52 -11.88
N ALA A 99 -27.92 8.94 -10.74
CA ALA A 99 -26.69 9.32 -10.05
C ALA A 99 -25.45 9.11 -10.96
N LYS A 100 -24.49 10.04 -10.90
CA LYS A 100 -23.29 10.03 -11.77
C LYS A 100 -22.49 8.73 -11.64
N GLU A 101 -22.38 8.21 -10.43
CA GLU A 101 -21.67 6.97 -10.12
C GLU A 101 -22.40 5.75 -10.70
N ALA A 102 -23.73 5.73 -10.63
CA ALA A 102 -24.54 4.67 -11.26
C ALA A 102 -24.43 4.73 -12.79
N ALA A 103 -24.51 5.92 -13.38
CA ALA A 103 -24.34 6.12 -14.81
C ALA A 103 -22.95 5.70 -15.32
N ARG A 104 -21.91 5.85 -14.50
CA ARG A 104 -20.56 5.36 -14.81
C ARG A 104 -20.51 3.84 -14.74
N TYR A 105 -21.04 3.26 -13.66
CA TYR A 105 -21.04 1.81 -13.47
C TYR A 105 -21.79 1.07 -14.59
N TYR A 106 -22.96 1.55 -15.03
CA TYR A 106 -23.70 0.92 -16.12
C TYR A 106 -23.00 1.02 -17.49
N ARG A 107 -22.14 2.02 -17.69
CA ARG A 107 -21.41 2.25 -18.94
C ARG A 107 -20.08 1.49 -18.99
N ASP A 108 -19.30 1.64 -17.93
CA ASP A 108 -17.90 1.21 -17.88
C ASP A 108 -17.72 -0.09 -17.08
N GLY A 109 -18.77 -0.52 -16.37
CA GLY A 109 -18.74 -1.68 -15.48
C GLY A 109 -18.04 -1.39 -14.14
N PRO A 110 -17.71 -2.43 -13.37
CA PRO A 110 -16.89 -2.28 -12.17
C PRO A 110 -15.51 -1.73 -12.54
N PRO A 111 -14.92 -0.82 -11.75
CA PRO A 111 -13.59 -0.28 -12.00
C PRO A 111 -12.57 -1.40 -12.17
N VAL A 112 -11.70 -1.29 -13.18
CA VAL A 112 -10.71 -2.33 -13.53
C VAL A 112 -9.83 -2.71 -12.33
N LEU A 113 -9.48 -1.73 -11.48
CA LEU A 113 -8.70 -1.98 -10.26
C LEU A 113 -9.46 -2.80 -9.21
N GLN A 114 -10.80 -2.74 -9.14
CA GLN A 114 -11.59 -3.57 -8.21
C GLN A 114 -11.55 -5.06 -8.56
N ARG A 115 -11.05 -5.44 -9.75
CA ARG A 115 -10.89 -6.83 -10.14
C ARG A 115 -9.71 -7.53 -9.45
N TYR A 116 -8.74 -6.75 -8.95
CA TYR A 116 -7.52 -7.26 -8.33
C TYR A 116 -7.26 -6.71 -6.91
N LEU A 117 -7.92 -5.61 -6.53
CA LEU A 117 -7.70 -4.91 -5.27
C LEU A 117 -8.99 -4.82 -4.43
N PRO A 118 -8.87 -4.81 -3.08
CA PRO A 118 -9.99 -4.50 -2.20
C PRO A 118 -10.64 -3.15 -2.55
N PHE A 119 -11.96 -3.04 -2.37
CA PHE A 119 -12.76 -1.86 -2.73
C PHE A 119 -12.13 -0.53 -2.29
N TRP A 120 -11.69 -0.44 -1.03
CA TRP A 120 -11.13 0.80 -0.47
C TRP A 120 -9.87 1.24 -1.23
N LEU A 121 -8.99 0.30 -1.55
CA LEU A 121 -7.72 0.60 -2.21
C LEU A 121 -7.93 0.99 -3.68
N ALA A 122 -8.84 0.30 -4.38
CA ALA A 122 -9.21 0.67 -5.74
C ALA A 122 -9.83 2.07 -5.81
N ASN A 123 -10.77 2.39 -4.92
CA ASN A 123 -11.41 3.72 -4.89
C ASN A 123 -10.43 4.83 -4.45
N LEU A 124 -9.46 4.52 -3.57
CA LEU A 124 -8.41 5.47 -3.19
C LEU A 124 -7.52 5.81 -4.38
N ILE A 125 -7.04 4.81 -5.12
CA ILE A 125 -6.15 5.00 -6.27
C ILE A 125 -6.87 5.72 -7.40
N ASP A 126 -8.09 5.30 -7.75
CA ASP A 126 -8.86 5.89 -8.85
C ASP A 126 -9.11 7.40 -8.62
N ARG A 127 -9.41 7.78 -7.38
CA ARG A 127 -9.68 9.19 -7.03
C ARG A 127 -8.42 10.01 -6.76
N MET A 128 -7.38 9.39 -6.20
CA MET A 128 -6.15 10.09 -5.79
C MET A 128 -4.98 9.88 -6.74
N TRP A 129 -5.20 9.35 -7.94
CA TRP A 129 -4.13 9.04 -8.90
C TRP A 129 -3.18 10.23 -9.11
N VAL A 130 -3.70 11.46 -9.22
CA VAL A 130 -2.90 12.68 -9.37
C VAL A 130 -2.04 12.98 -8.13
N VAL A 131 -2.63 12.81 -6.94
CA VAL A 131 -1.93 13.01 -5.66
C VAL A 131 -0.88 11.92 -5.44
N LEU A 132 -1.21 10.66 -5.75
CA LEU A 132 -0.27 9.53 -5.70
C LEU A 132 0.92 9.78 -6.62
N ALA A 133 0.67 10.21 -7.86
CA ALA A 133 1.72 10.55 -8.81
C ALA A 133 2.63 11.66 -8.25
N SER A 134 2.05 12.69 -7.63
CA SER A 134 2.81 13.77 -7.00
C SER A 134 3.67 13.29 -5.82
N ILE A 135 3.12 12.42 -4.96
CA ILE A 135 3.88 11.81 -3.86
C ILE A 135 5.03 10.98 -4.41
N ILE A 136 4.81 10.18 -5.45
CA ILE A 136 5.86 9.36 -6.08
C ILE A 136 6.98 10.26 -6.63
N VAL A 137 6.63 11.37 -7.27
CA VAL A 137 7.62 12.35 -7.78
C VAL A 137 8.49 12.91 -6.66
N ILE A 138 7.93 13.18 -5.48
CA ILE A 138 8.67 13.66 -4.30
C ILE A 138 9.45 12.53 -3.61
N LEU A 139 8.92 11.30 -3.65
CA LEU A 139 9.55 10.15 -3.01
C LEU A 139 10.83 9.72 -3.73
N ILE A 140 10.90 9.88 -5.06
CA ILE A 140 12.09 9.58 -5.86
C ILE A 140 13.35 10.29 -5.34
N PRO A 141 13.39 11.64 -5.20
CA PRO A 141 14.56 12.32 -4.64
C PRO A 141 14.76 11.99 -3.15
N LEU A 142 13.69 11.78 -2.38
CA LEU A 142 13.80 11.42 -0.96
C LEU A 142 14.48 10.05 -0.74
N SER A 143 14.22 9.09 -1.64
CA SER A 143 14.86 7.77 -1.59
C SER A 143 16.39 7.85 -1.66
N ARG A 144 16.94 8.88 -2.32
CA ARG A 144 18.40 9.13 -2.39
C ARG A 144 19.01 9.64 -1.10
N ILE A 145 18.20 10.06 -0.12
CA ILE A 145 18.67 10.53 1.18
C ILE A 145 18.88 9.36 2.17
N VAL A 146 18.27 8.20 1.92
CA VAL A 146 18.40 7.02 2.80
C VAL A 146 19.85 6.48 2.84
N PRO A 147 20.57 6.28 1.71
CA PRO A 147 21.95 5.80 1.74
C PRO A 147 22.93 6.68 2.54
N PRO A 148 22.98 8.03 2.35
CA PRO A 148 23.91 8.87 3.12
C PRO A 148 23.54 8.96 4.60
N LEU A 149 22.25 8.93 4.97
CA LEU A 149 21.83 8.88 6.37
C LEU A 149 22.28 7.57 7.05
N TYR A 150 22.19 6.45 6.35
CA TYR A 150 22.67 5.16 6.84
C TYR A 150 24.20 5.18 7.05
N ALA A 151 24.95 5.70 6.07
CA ALA A 151 26.40 5.90 6.16
C ALA A 151 26.81 6.81 7.34
N PHE A 152 26.13 7.95 7.51
CA PHE A 152 26.40 8.90 8.59
C PHE A 152 26.17 8.29 9.97
N ARG A 153 25.10 7.49 10.12
CA ARG A 153 24.78 6.82 11.38
C ARG A 153 25.84 5.80 11.79
N ILE A 154 26.41 5.07 10.82
CA ILE A 154 27.50 4.12 11.08
C ILE A 154 28.80 4.86 11.40
N ARG A 155 29.20 5.85 10.59
CA ARG A 155 30.42 6.66 10.84
C ARG A 155 30.41 7.33 12.20
N SER A 156 29.26 7.86 12.61
CA SER A 156 29.10 8.52 13.93
C SER A 156 29.29 7.56 15.10
N ARG A 157 28.95 6.28 14.93
CA ARG A 157 29.24 5.24 15.94
C ARG A 157 30.74 4.97 16.00
N VAL A 158 31.39 4.74 14.86
CA VAL A 158 32.85 4.48 14.76
C VAL A 158 33.68 5.60 15.38
N PHE A 159 33.32 6.87 15.13
CA PHE A 159 34.03 8.03 15.69
C PHE A 159 34.03 8.10 17.23
N ARG A 160 32.99 7.58 17.90
CA ARG A 160 32.95 7.54 19.37
C ARG A 160 34.02 6.61 19.95
N TRP A 161 34.25 5.47 19.29
CA TRP A 161 35.27 4.50 19.69
C TRP A 161 36.68 5.04 19.50
N TYR A 162 36.93 5.75 18.39
CA TYR A 162 38.20 6.45 18.17
C TYR A 162 38.50 7.48 19.26
N ARG A 163 37.50 8.21 19.74
CA ARG A 163 37.67 9.20 20.81
C ARG A 163 38.05 8.54 22.14
N GLN A 164 37.42 7.43 22.48
CA GLN A 164 37.76 6.64 23.67
C GLN A 164 39.17 6.04 23.59
N LEU A 165 39.59 5.58 22.40
CA LEU A 165 40.97 5.12 22.20
C LEU A 165 41.99 6.25 22.41
N ARG A 166 41.70 7.44 21.87
CA ARG A 166 42.55 8.63 22.02
C ARG A 166 42.71 9.04 23.48
N GLU A 167 41.63 8.96 24.27
CA GLU A 167 41.66 9.23 25.71
C GLU A 167 42.57 8.23 26.46
N ILE A 168 42.57 6.96 26.07
CA ILE A 168 43.46 5.92 26.65
C ILE A 168 44.92 6.18 26.24
N GLU A 169 45.17 6.59 25.00
CA GLU A 169 46.52 6.95 24.51
C GLU A 169 47.08 8.17 25.26
N GLU A 170 46.29 9.23 25.42
CA GLU A 170 46.68 10.41 26.19
C GLU A 170 46.93 10.09 27.67
N ALA A 171 46.15 9.18 28.26
CA ALA A 171 46.38 8.70 29.62
C ALA A 171 47.66 7.85 29.73
N SER A 172 48.03 7.12 28.68
CA SER A 172 49.26 6.30 28.63
C SER A 172 50.55 7.12 28.47
N ASN A 173 50.47 8.33 27.88
CA ASN A 173 51.63 9.22 27.70
C ASN A 173 51.94 10.08 28.95
N LYS A 174 51.17 9.96 30.04
CA LYS A 174 51.43 10.70 31.29
C LYS A 174 52.54 10.02 32.11
N PRO A 175 53.38 10.78 32.83
CA PRO A 175 54.48 10.22 33.64
C PRO A 175 54.00 9.26 34.75
N ASP A 176 52.81 9.50 35.29
CA ASP A 176 52.14 8.66 36.31
C ASP A 176 51.23 7.58 35.71
N ALA A 177 51.40 7.25 34.42
CA ALA A 177 50.61 6.22 33.78
C ALA A 177 50.81 4.88 34.50
N LYS A 178 49.70 4.27 34.93
CA LYS A 178 49.68 2.92 35.51
C LYS A 178 49.19 1.95 34.44
N PRO A 179 50.08 1.18 33.78
CA PRO A 179 49.68 0.25 32.72
C PRO A 179 48.64 -0.78 33.18
N ALA A 180 48.72 -1.19 34.45
CA ALA A 180 47.78 -2.12 35.08
C ALA A 180 46.31 -1.61 35.13
N GLU A 181 46.08 -0.30 35.11
CA GLU A 181 44.73 0.29 35.09
C GLU A 181 44.23 0.59 33.67
N LEU A 182 45.14 0.73 32.70
CA LEU A 182 44.85 1.10 31.31
C LEU A 182 44.60 -0.12 30.40
N LEU A 183 45.30 -1.24 30.62
CA LEU A 183 45.10 -2.50 29.90
C LEU A 183 43.65 -3.02 29.97
N PRO A 184 43.00 -3.14 31.14
CA PRO A 184 41.61 -3.61 31.20
C PRO A 184 40.60 -2.65 30.54
N ARG A 185 40.91 -1.35 30.46
CA ARG A 185 40.10 -0.38 29.71
C ARG A 185 40.25 -0.55 28.21
N LEU A 186 41.46 -0.89 27.74
CA LEU A 186 41.75 -1.18 26.34
C LEU A 186 41.06 -2.48 25.90
N ASP A 187 41.10 -3.53 26.72
CA ASP A 187 40.43 -4.81 26.44
C ASP A 187 38.90 -4.65 26.39
N GLN A 188 38.31 -3.85 27.28
CA GLN A 188 36.88 -3.52 27.21
C GLN A 188 36.51 -2.74 25.94
N LEU A 189 37.41 -1.90 25.43
CA LEU A 189 37.19 -1.15 24.19
C LEU A 189 37.22 -2.11 22.99
N GLU A 190 38.22 -2.98 22.92
CA GLU A 190 38.37 -3.98 21.86
C GLU A 190 37.16 -4.92 21.80
N HIS A 191 36.72 -5.46 22.94
CA HIS A 191 35.60 -6.40 22.97
C HIS A 191 34.28 -5.76 22.51
N ARG A 192 34.06 -4.47 22.79
CA ARG A 192 32.89 -3.75 22.29
C ARG A 192 33.00 -3.39 20.80
N VAL A 193 34.21 -3.22 20.28
CA VAL A 193 34.46 -2.98 18.85
C VAL A 193 34.24 -4.26 18.03
N GLU A 194 34.57 -5.44 18.57
CA GLU A 194 34.34 -6.73 17.91
C GLU A 194 32.87 -7.10 17.75
N GLN A 195 32.00 -6.64 18.65
CA GLN A 195 30.56 -6.94 18.62
C GLN A 195 29.78 -6.12 17.58
N VAL A 196 30.40 -5.15 16.91
CA VAL A 196 29.72 -4.28 15.94
C VAL A 196 29.94 -4.78 14.52
N SER A 197 28.87 -5.27 13.87
CA SER A 197 28.93 -5.63 12.45
C SER A 197 28.99 -4.36 11.58
N VAL A 198 30.10 -4.14 10.89
CA VAL A 198 30.28 -3.04 9.95
C VAL A 198 30.15 -3.56 8.52
N PRO A 199 29.37 -2.93 7.63
CA PRO A 199 29.30 -3.31 6.21
C PRO A 199 30.68 -3.26 5.54
N LEU A 200 30.95 -4.15 4.57
CA LEU A 200 32.24 -4.29 3.86
C LEU A 200 32.84 -2.96 3.34
N SER A 201 32.01 -2.00 2.97
CA SER A 201 32.44 -0.67 2.51
C SER A 201 33.15 0.19 3.58
N TYR A 202 33.10 -0.21 4.86
CA TYR A 202 33.77 0.48 5.97
C TYR A 202 34.68 -0.45 6.76
N ALA A 203 35.01 -1.64 6.21
CA ALA A 203 35.91 -2.60 6.86
C ALA A 203 37.31 -2.00 7.10
N ASP A 204 37.81 -1.16 6.18
CA ASP A 204 39.13 -0.54 6.29
C ASP A 204 39.30 0.29 7.57
N GLN A 205 38.26 1.01 8.01
CA GLN A 205 38.28 1.82 9.23
C GLN A 205 38.33 0.94 10.49
N LEU A 206 37.66 -0.21 10.45
CA LEU A 206 37.67 -1.17 11.55
C LEU A 206 39.03 -1.87 11.68
N TYR A 207 39.64 -2.23 10.55
CA TYR A 207 40.98 -2.81 10.52
C TYR A 207 42.04 -1.81 11.00
N ALA A 208 41.97 -0.55 10.58
CA ALA A 208 42.86 0.50 11.06
C ALA A 208 42.75 0.72 12.59
N LEU A 209 41.52 0.69 13.14
CA LEU A 209 41.29 0.83 14.58
C LEU A 209 41.89 -0.35 15.37
N ARG A 210 41.68 -1.59 14.90
CA ARG A 210 42.26 -2.78 15.53
C ARG A 210 43.79 -2.75 15.53
N SER A 211 44.40 -2.40 14.40
CA SER A 211 45.86 -2.25 14.30
C SER A 211 46.41 -1.20 15.29
N TYR A 212 45.69 -0.09 15.50
CA TYR A 212 46.08 0.92 16.49
C TYR A 212 45.92 0.45 17.94
N ILE A 213 44.86 -0.33 18.25
CA ILE A 213 44.68 -0.95 19.57
C ILE A 213 45.85 -1.88 19.89
N ASP A 214 46.26 -2.72 18.93
CA ASP A 214 47.40 -3.62 19.08
C ASP A 214 48.74 -2.89 19.27
N LEU A 215 48.91 -1.74 18.61
CA LEU A 215 50.11 -0.91 18.75
C LEU A 215 50.19 -0.29 20.17
N VAL A 216 49.07 0.24 20.68
CA VAL A 216 48.99 0.80 22.04
C VAL A 216 49.19 -0.30 23.09
N ARG A 217 48.62 -1.50 22.87
CA ARG A 217 48.82 -2.67 23.74
C ARG A 217 50.30 -3.04 23.86
N LYS A 218 51.01 -3.17 22.74
CA LYS A 218 52.46 -3.47 22.72
C LYS A 218 53.28 -2.42 23.46
N ARG A 219 52.92 -1.14 23.30
CA ARG A 219 53.60 -0.03 23.98
C ARG A 219 53.38 -0.05 25.50
N LEU A 220 52.18 -0.41 25.95
CA LEU A 220 51.84 -0.54 27.37
C LEU A 220 52.47 -1.78 28.03
N GLN A 221 52.77 -2.82 27.25
CA GLN A 221 53.42 -4.05 27.72
C GLN A 221 54.95 -3.97 27.73
N GLY A 222 55.54 -2.86 27.24
CA GLY A 222 56.98 -2.62 27.28
C GLY A 222 57.80 -3.33 26.20
N ASP A 223 57.15 -3.88 25.16
CA ASP A 223 57.84 -4.56 24.06
C ASP A 223 58.51 -3.54 23.11
N PRO A 224 59.76 -3.78 22.65
CA PRO A 224 60.40 -2.93 21.67
C PRO A 224 59.66 -3.05 20.33
N VAL A 225 58.98 -1.96 19.94
CA VAL A 225 58.23 -1.87 18.67
C VAL A 225 59.22 -1.89 17.51
N ILE A 226 59.39 -3.05 16.86
CA ILE A 226 60.08 -3.14 15.56
C ILE A 226 59.10 -2.66 14.47
N LEU A 227 59.42 -1.52 13.87
CA LEU A 227 58.75 -0.97 12.69
C LEU A 227 58.93 -1.92 11.49
N ASN A 228 57.98 -2.83 11.28
CA ASN A 228 57.78 -3.43 9.97
C ASN A 228 56.62 -2.72 9.29
N VAL A 229 56.96 -1.64 8.58
CA VAL A 229 56.06 -0.98 7.64
C VAL A 229 55.93 -1.90 6.43
N VAL A 230 54.92 -2.76 6.44
CA VAL A 230 54.45 -3.44 5.22
C VAL A 230 53.13 -2.80 4.82
N GLY A 231 53.22 -1.97 3.78
CA GLY A 231 52.15 -1.71 2.81
C GLY A 231 50.90 -1.00 3.31
N ALA A 232 50.93 0.33 3.32
CA ALA A 232 49.71 1.15 3.19
C ALA A 232 49.98 2.28 2.19
N SER A 233 49.93 1.93 0.91
CA SER A 233 49.65 2.89 -0.16
C SER A 233 48.15 3.17 -0.14
N SER A 234 47.78 4.38 0.28
CA SER A 234 46.74 5.22 -0.34
C SER A 234 46.40 6.34 0.62
N GLY A 235 46.55 7.57 0.16
CA GLY A 235 46.39 8.77 0.97
C GLY A 235 44.94 8.99 1.39
N ASP A 236 44.75 9.17 2.69
CA ASP A 236 43.84 10.21 3.18
C ASP A 236 44.42 10.70 4.51
N LYS A 237 44.96 11.93 4.50
CA LYS A 237 45.41 12.61 5.72
C LYS A 237 44.16 12.90 6.56
N PRO A 238 44.11 12.57 7.86
CA PRO A 238 43.07 13.14 8.71
C PRO A 238 43.20 14.68 8.71
N PRO A 239 42.08 15.43 8.79
CA PRO A 239 42.13 16.87 8.75
C PRO A 239 42.91 17.40 9.96
N VAL A 240 43.99 18.12 9.65
CA VAL A 240 44.77 18.87 10.62
C VAL A 240 43.87 19.99 11.13
N LEU A 241 43.49 19.93 12.41
CA LEU A 241 42.96 21.09 13.10
C LEU A 241 44.12 22.06 13.28
N SER A 242 44.14 23.08 12.43
CA SER A 242 44.99 24.25 12.54
C SER A 242 44.83 24.84 13.95
N GLN A 243 45.90 24.79 14.73
CA GLN A 243 46.11 25.77 15.78
C GLN A 243 46.33 27.12 15.10
N GLN A 244 45.43 28.06 15.33
CA GLN A 244 45.76 29.47 15.27
C GLN A 244 45.56 30.05 16.67
N VAL A 245 46.56 30.86 17.02
CA VAL A 245 46.79 31.64 18.24
C VAL A 245 45.57 32.47 18.63
#